data_AF-A0A934S6Y7-F1
#
_entry.id   AF-A0A934S6Y7-F1
#
_cell.length_a   1.000
_cell.length_b   1.000
_cell.length_c   1.000
_cell.angle_alpha   90.00
_cell.angle_beta   90.00
_cell.angle_gamma   90.00
#
_symmetry.space_group_name_H-M   'P 1'
#
loop_
_entity.id
_entity.type
_entity.pdbx_description
1 polymer ?
#
loop_
_entity_poly.entity_id
_entity_poly.type
_entity_poly.pdbx_seq_one_letter_code
_entity_poly.pdbx_strand_id
1 'polypeptide(L)' 'MIILDTNVISELMREVPDERVSSWLTKQKMLNLAITTITIGEIQYGIKRLDRGKRRDRLADHFTGFVAQGFEGR' A
#
# COMPACT_ATOMS: atom_id res chain seq x y z
N MET A 1 11.83 8.79 -11.05
CA MET A 1 10.43 8.53 -10.68
C MET A 1 10.24 7.03 -10.67
N ILE A 2 9.75 6.46 -9.59
CA ILE A 2 9.46 5.02 -9.41
C ILE A 2 7.96 4.89 -9.18
N ILE A 3 7.30 4.03 -9.96
CA ILE A 3 5.90 3.68 -9.75
C ILE A 3 5.88 2.37 -8.97
N LEU A 4 5.24 2.38 -7.79
CA LEU A 4 5.12 1.20 -6.95
C LEU A 4 3.96 0.34 -7.44
N ASP A 5 4.24 -0.96 -7.55
CA ASP A 5 3.27 -1.97 -7.91
C ASP A 5 2.51 -2.49 -6.67
N THR A 6 1.39 -3.16 -6.89
CA THR A 6 0.49 -3.72 -5.87
C THR A 6 1.23 -4.66 -4.92
N ASN A 7 2.18 -5.44 -5.40
CA ASN A 7 2.95 -6.37 -4.55
C ASN A 7 3.81 -5.63 -3.50
N VAL A 8 4.46 -4.52 -3.86
CA VAL A 8 5.30 -3.73 -2.95
C VAL A 8 4.42 -3.09 -1.89
N ILE A 9 3.30 -2.49 -2.29
CA ILE A 9 2.36 -1.87 -1.34
C ILE A 9 1.76 -2.93 -0.41
N SER A 10 1.38 -4.09 -0.96
CA SER A 10 0.84 -5.20 -0.17
C SER A 10 1.84 -5.74 0.85
N GLU A 11 3.13 -5.80 0.49
CA GLU A 11 4.19 -6.23 1.41
C GLU A 11 4.34 -5.26 2.58
N LEU A 12 4.29 -3.94 2.34
CA LEU A 12 4.33 -2.90 3.38
C LEU A 12 3.13 -2.94 4.33
N MET A 13 2.01 -3.54 3.90
CA MET A 13 0.81 -3.70 4.71
C MET A 13 0.82 -4.96 5.59
N ARG A 14 1.82 -5.84 5.45
CA ARG A 14 1.95 -7.03 6.29
C ARG A 14 2.38 -6.66 7.70
N GLU A 15 2.00 -7.49 8.66
CA GLU A 15 2.41 -7.31 10.06
C GLU A 15 3.93 -7.38 10.24
N VAL A 16 4.58 -8.25 9.45
CA VAL A 16 6.05 -8.35 9.35
C VAL A 16 6.40 -8.29 7.87
N PRO A 17 6.79 -7.11 7.34
CA PRO A 17 7.21 -6.95 5.95
C PRO A 17 8.62 -7.49 5.74
N ASP A 18 8.93 -7.91 4.49
CA ASP A 18 10.29 -8.26 4.08
C ASP A 18 11.26 -7.07 4.31
N GLU A 19 12.33 -7.33 5.05
CA GLU A 19 13.32 -6.33 5.42
C GLU A 19 14.02 -5.72 4.21
N ARG A 20 14.19 -6.48 3.10
CA ARG A 20 14.83 -5.99 1.88
C ARG A 20 13.93 -4.98 1.18
N VAL A 21 12.63 -5.24 1.13
CA VAL A 21 11.64 -4.30 0.56
C VAL A 21 11.59 -3.03 1.40
N SER A 22 11.51 -3.17 2.72
CA SER A 22 11.50 -2.04 3.66
C SER A 22 12.78 -1.21 3.55
N SER A 23 13.95 -1.85 3.54
CA SER A 23 15.26 -1.20 3.41
C SER A 23 15.49 -0.56 2.04
N TRP A 24 14.87 -1.08 0.99
CA TRP A 24 14.90 -0.46 -0.33
C TRP A 24 14.05 0.80 -0.37
N LEU A 25 12.85 0.76 0.24
CA LEU A 25 11.92 1.88 0.27
C LEU A 25 12.48 3.06 1.08
N THR A 26 13.10 2.81 2.23
CA THR A 26 13.70 3.86 3.09
C THR A 26 14.83 4.63 2.42
N LYS A 27 15.44 4.08 1.36
CA LYS A 27 16.46 4.76 0.55
C LYS A 27 15.87 5.68 -0.51
N GLN A 28 14.56 5.62 -0.76
CA GLN A 28 13.89 6.44 -1.77
C GLN A 28 13.38 7.74 -1.15
N LYS A 29 13.45 8.84 -1.91
CA LYS A 29 12.75 10.07 -1.54
C LYS A 29 11.27 9.92 -1.85
N MET A 30 10.39 10.27 -0.92
CA MET A 30 8.92 10.20 -1.12
C MET A 30 8.43 10.95 -2.35
N LEU A 31 9.06 12.07 -2.73
CA LEU A 31 8.72 12.84 -3.93
C LEU A 31 9.00 12.08 -5.24
N ASN A 32 9.83 11.04 -5.20
CA ASN A 32 10.18 10.22 -6.36
C ASN A 32 9.30 8.97 -6.49
N LEU A 33 8.40 8.73 -5.53
CA LEU A 33 7.49 7.58 -5.51
C LEU A 33 6.11 8.01 -5.96
N ALA A 34 5.47 7.17 -6.77
CA ALA A 34 4.08 7.30 -7.18
C ALA A 34 3.39 5.93 -7.13
N ILE A 35 2.07 5.94 -7.03
CA ILE A 35 1.19 4.77 -7.23
C ILE A 35 0.19 5.10 -8.33
N THR A 36 -0.32 4.08 -9.02
CA THR A 36 -1.36 4.29 -10.04
C THR A 36 -2.75 4.09 -9.46
N THR A 37 -3.76 4.68 -10.10
CA THR A 37 -5.17 4.38 -9.77
C THR A 37 -5.51 2.90 -9.97
N ILE A 38 -4.81 2.20 -10.88
CA ILE A 38 -4.98 0.75 -11.07
C ILE A 38 -4.48 -0.02 -9.84
N THR A 39 -3.28 0.30 -9.35
CA THR A 39 -2.71 -0.27 -8.12
C THR A 39 -3.64 -0.06 -6.92
N ILE A 40 -4.24 1.14 -6.80
CA ILE A 40 -5.25 1.42 -5.76
C ILE A 40 -6.47 0.50 -5.93
N GLY A 41 -6.97 0.36 -7.16
CA GLY A 41 -8.11 -0.51 -7.48
C GLY A 41 -7.85 -1.97 -7.17
N GLU A 42 -6.68 -2.51 -7.50
CA GLU A 42 -6.28 -3.90 -7.22
C GLU A 42 -6.27 -4.19 -5.71
N ILE A 43 -5.71 -3.29 -4.90
CA ILE A 43 -5.66 -3.45 -3.44
C ILE A 43 -7.07 -3.38 -2.85
N GLN A 44 -7.87 -2.38 -3.24
CA GLN A 44 -9.26 -2.27 -2.78
C GLN A 44 -10.09 -3.49 -3.17
N TYR A 45 -9.88 -4.01 -4.38
CA TYR A 45 -10.54 -5.23 -4.84
C TYR A 45 -10.14 -6.44 -3.97
N GLY A 46 -8.84 -6.60 -3.70
CA GLY A 46 -8.32 -7.65 -2.80
C GLY A 46 -8.93 -7.58 -1.39
N ILE A 47 -9.03 -6.39 -0.81
CA ILE A 47 -9.65 -6.18 0.51
C ILE A 47 -11.15 -6.50 0.47
N LYS A 48 -11.87 -6.05 -0.56
CA LYS A 48 -13.32 -6.28 -0.71
C LYS A 48 -13.69 -7.74 -0.91
N ARG A 49 -12.77 -8.57 -1.42
CA ARG A 49 -12.94 -10.03 -1.57
C ARG A 49 -12.89 -10.80 -0.26
N LEU A 50 -12.36 -10.21 0.82
CA LEU A 50 -12.38 -10.85 2.13
C LEU A 50 -13.80 -10.85 2.71
N ASP A 51 -14.11 -11.89 3.47
CA ASP A 51 -15.33 -11.94 4.27
C ASP A 51 -15.41 -10.72 5.19
N ARG A 52 -16.65 -10.25 5.43
CA ARG A 52 -16.88 -9.13 6.33
C ARG A 52 -16.41 -9.49 7.74
N GLY A 53 -15.67 -8.57 8.36
CA GLY A 53 -15.17 -8.75 9.72
C GLY A 53 -13.88 -7.99 9.96
N LYS A 54 -13.35 -8.15 11.18
CA LYS A 54 -12.23 -7.34 11.72
C LYS A 54 -11.02 -7.27 10.81
N ARG A 55 -10.66 -8.37 10.12
CA ARG A 55 -9.50 -8.41 9.21
C ARG A 55 -9.69 -7.50 8.00
N ARG A 56 -10.86 -7.55 7.37
CA ARG A 56 -11.20 -6.71 6.22
C ARG A 56 -11.21 -5.24 6.62
N ASP A 57 -11.87 -4.93 7.73
CA ASP A 57 -12.01 -3.55 8.19
C ASP A 57 -10.64 -2.95 8.55
N ARG A 58 -9.81 -3.68 9.31
CA ARG A 58 -8.44 -3.26 9.63
C ARG A 58 -7.60 -3.00 8.38
N LEU A 59 -7.66 -3.88 7.37
CA LEU A 59 -6.92 -3.69 6.12
C LEU A 59 -7.44 -2.48 5.32
N ALA A 60 -8.75 -2.26 5.30
CA ALA A 60 -9.35 -1.10 4.64
C ALA A 60 -8.91 0.22 5.30
N ASP A 61 -8.92 0.27 6.64
CA ASP A 61 -8.50 1.45 7.40
C ASP A 61 -7.01 1.72 7.22
N HIS A 62 -6.18 0.68 7.32
CA HIS A 62 -4.73 0.78 7.07
C HIS A 62 -4.44 1.29 5.66
N PHE A 63 -5.12 0.75 4.64
CA PHE A 63 -4.91 1.17 3.26
C PHE A 63 -5.34 2.63 3.03
N THR A 64 -6.48 3.02 3.59
CA THR A 64 -6.98 4.39 3.49
C THR A 64 -6.01 5.38 4.12
N GLY A 65 -5.50 5.07 5.32
CA GLY A 65 -4.47 5.87 5.99
C GLY A 65 -3.16 5.93 5.21
N PHE A 66 -2.72 4.80 4.63
CA PHE A 66 -1.50 4.73 3.82
C PHE A 66 -1.56 5.65 2.59
N VAL A 67 -2.67 5.61 1.83
CA VAL A 67 -2.83 6.46 0.64
C VAL A 67 -2.89 7.93 1.04
N ALA A 68 -3.68 8.26 2.08
CA ALA A 68 -3.82 9.62 2.56
C ALA A 68 -2.51 10.22 3.09
N GLN A 69 -1.66 9.45 3.76
CA GLN A 69 -0.41 9.99 4.30
C GLN A 69 0.74 9.99 3.27
N GLY A 70 0.78 8.98 2.40
CA GLY A 70 1.90 8.76 1.49
C GLY A 70 1.79 9.49 0.15
N PHE A 71 0.56 9.75 -0.31
CA PHE A 71 0.30 10.15 -1.69
C PHE A 71 -0.77 11.26 -1.83
N GLU A 72 -1.09 11.99 -0.76
CA GLU A 72 -2.03 13.12 -0.85
C GLU A 72 -1.60 14.15 -1.90
N GLY A 73 -2.56 14.58 -2.72
CA GLY A 73 -2.34 15.58 -3.77
C GLY A 73 -1.58 15.05 -5.00
N ARG A 74 -1.48 13.72 -5.19
CA ARG A 74 -0.83 13.08 -6.35
C ARG A 74 -1.71 12.01 -6.97
#